data_AF-A0A258BXA9-F1
#
_entry.id   AF-A0A258BXA9-F1
#
_cell.length_a   1.000
_cell.length_b   1.000
_cell.length_c   1.000
_cell.angle_alpha   90.00
_cell.angle_beta   90.00
_cell.angle_gamma   90.00
#
_symmetry.space_group_name_H-M   'P 1'
#
loop_
_entity.id
_entity.type
_entity.pdbx_description
1 polymer ?
#
loop_
_entity_poly.entity_id
_entity_poly.type
_entity_poly.pdbx_seq_one_letter_code
_entity_poly.pdbx_strand_id
1 'polypeptide(L)'
;YAEQRVGRIDRMDSPHDTIECWWPQDAPAFALKADEKFVARIEEVESLLGGNLQLPLVMQSGGVEGRIVRPEDFQSEIAERADQPWDGIEDAFAPVRALVEGKSALIDDVTYQQAKLDTTAVMSRVSLVRAARPWLFVCLAGNANSAPRWVFLADEDKVPLINLRDVVSALRLRLPIEVEDLPPSYSAGRELDRLLVRLTQMERLLLPRKKQRALEQMTSVLPQWAKQAGWIRSPAQADQIQMLVEVLKVSGKSECPDWGQLAEAWLDLVRPTWSRFLERRARKAAITRLRDIQRDLLAEPIPAQRVIERISGIAMRQTWEERIVACVLGYSGT
;
A
#
# COMPACT_ATOMS: atom_id res chain seq x y z
N TYR A 1 1.83 -0.81 27.03
CA TYR A 1 2.77 0.33 26.90
C TYR A 1 2.23 1.60 27.57
N ALA A 2 0.92 1.87 27.63
CA ALA A 2 0.38 3.06 28.31
C ALA A 2 0.72 3.10 29.81
N GLU A 3 0.53 2.00 30.53
CA GLU A 3 0.83 1.91 31.97
C GLU A 3 2.32 2.16 32.28
N GLN A 4 3.24 1.60 31.49
CA GLN A 4 4.69 1.89 31.60
C GLN A 4 5.04 3.35 31.30
N ARG A 5 4.19 4.10 30.57
CA ARG A 5 4.39 5.52 30.28
C ARG A 5 3.83 6.38 31.41
N VAL A 6 2.68 6.02 31.98
CA VAL A 6 2.09 6.68 33.15
C VAL A 6 2.97 6.45 34.39
N GLY A 7 3.42 5.21 34.66
CA GLY A 7 4.31 4.90 35.80
C GLY A 7 5.73 5.49 35.71
N ARG A 8 6.06 6.23 34.64
CA ARG A 8 7.27 7.08 34.61
C ARG A 8 7.05 8.43 35.28
N ILE A 9 5.81 8.85 35.39
CA ILE A 9 5.37 10.14 35.95
C ILE A 9 4.69 9.89 37.31
N ASP A 10 3.83 8.87 37.38
CA ASP A 10 3.16 8.41 38.59
C ASP A 10 4.09 7.50 39.41
N ARG A 11 4.89 8.13 40.27
CA ARG A 11 5.83 7.49 41.20
C ARG A 11 5.70 8.11 42.57
N MET A 12 6.16 7.38 43.59
CA MET A 12 6.14 7.83 44.99
C MET A 12 6.91 9.14 45.24
N ASP A 13 7.81 9.53 44.32
CA ASP A 13 8.61 10.76 44.36
C ASP A 13 8.12 11.85 43.39
N SER A 14 6.88 11.75 42.89
CA SER A 14 6.28 12.78 42.05
C SER A 14 6.21 14.12 42.81
N PRO A 15 6.68 15.24 42.22
CA PRO A 15 6.57 16.57 42.82
C PRO A 15 5.15 17.16 42.73
N HIS A 16 4.21 16.44 42.11
CA HIS A 16 2.82 16.87 41.91
C HIS A 16 1.87 15.95 42.68
N ASP A 17 0.97 16.55 43.46
CA ASP A 17 -0.05 15.85 44.26
C ASP A 17 -1.17 15.23 43.40
N THR A 18 -1.27 15.61 42.12
CA THR A 18 -2.31 15.12 41.20
C THR A 18 -1.73 15.03 39.79
N ILE A 19 -2.03 13.92 39.10
CA ILE A 19 -1.62 13.67 37.72
C ILE A 19 -2.87 13.43 36.89
N GLU A 20 -3.08 14.23 35.85
CA GLU A 20 -4.18 14.06 34.90
C GLU A 20 -3.67 13.39 33.62
N CYS A 21 -4.30 12.28 33.22
CA CYS A 21 -3.97 11.56 32.00
C CYS A 21 -5.08 11.73 30.96
N TRP A 22 -4.80 12.53 29.92
CA TRP A 22 -5.73 12.79 28.83
C TRP A 22 -5.59 11.75 27.72
N TRP A 23 -6.72 11.24 27.24
CA TRP A 23 -6.79 10.25 26.18
C TRP A 23 -7.38 10.86 24.90
N PRO A 24 -6.80 10.60 23.72
CA PRO A 24 -7.38 11.07 22.47
C PRO A 24 -8.73 10.37 22.24
N GLN A 25 -9.77 11.17 21.99
CA GLN A 25 -11.07 10.66 21.59
C GLN A 25 -11.07 10.45 20.07
N ASP A 26 -10.56 9.29 19.63
CA ASP A 26 -10.52 8.96 18.22
C ASP A 26 -11.95 8.80 17.65
N ALA A 27 -12.21 9.39 16.49
CA ALA A 27 -13.50 9.22 15.82
C ALA A 27 -13.71 7.74 15.43
N PRO A 28 -14.96 7.25 15.32
CA PRO A 28 -15.23 5.83 15.03
C PRO A 28 -14.56 5.28 13.76
N ALA A 29 -14.29 6.16 12.78
CA ALA A 29 -13.57 5.81 11.55
C ALA A 29 -12.07 5.50 11.76
N PHE A 30 -11.49 5.92 12.88
CA PHE A 30 -10.09 5.74 13.24
C PHE A 30 -9.89 4.85 14.48
N ALA A 31 -10.97 4.44 15.16
CA ALA A 31 -10.93 3.47 16.24
C ALA A 31 -10.36 2.15 15.71
N LEU A 32 -9.14 1.82 16.10
CA LEU A 32 -8.47 0.61 15.64
C LEU A 32 -9.11 -0.56 16.39
N LYS A 33 -9.27 -1.73 15.74
CA LYS A 33 -9.58 -3.01 16.45
C LYS A 33 -8.54 -3.39 17.52
N ALA A 34 -7.42 -2.66 17.57
CA ALA A 34 -6.42 -2.75 18.62
C ALA A 34 -6.90 -2.12 19.95
N ASP A 35 -7.81 -1.14 19.89
CA ASP A 35 -8.33 -0.42 21.05
C ASP A 35 -9.29 -1.30 21.86
N GLU A 36 -10.12 -2.11 21.21
CA GLU A 36 -10.97 -3.13 21.87
C GLU A 36 -10.13 -4.17 22.63
N LYS A 37 -9.06 -4.68 22.00
CA LYS A 37 -8.13 -5.65 22.64
C LYS A 37 -7.30 -5.02 23.74
N PHE A 38 -7.07 -3.71 23.66
CA PHE A 38 -6.34 -2.94 24.66
C PHE A 38 -7.18 -2.68 25.91
N VAL A 39 -8.45 -2.27 25.73
CA VAL A 39 -9.42 -2.12 26.83
C VAL A 39 -9.61 -3.45 27.55
N ALA A 40 -9.91 -4.53 26.81
CA ALA A 40 -10.11 -5.86 27.41
C ALA A 40 -8.88 -6.34 28.22
N ARG A 41 -7.66 -6.05 27.75
CA ARG A 41 -6.43 -6.41 28.46
C ARG A 41 -6.20 -5.55 29.71
N ILE A 42 -6.59 -4.28 29.70
CA ILE A 42 -6.48 -3.42 30.90
C ILE A 42 -7.48 -3.88 31.96
N GLU A 43 -8.73 -4.17 31.58
CA GLU A 43 -9.75 -4.72 32.49
C GLU A 43 -9.30 -6.07 33.09
N GLU A 44 -8.68 -6.93 32.27
CA GLU A 44 -8.14 -8.22 32.73
C GLU A 44 -6.99 -8.03 33.75
N VAL A 45 -6.09 -7.08 33.52
CA VAL A 45 -4.98 -6.76 34.44
C VAL A 45 -5.51 -6.10 35.72
N GLU A 46 -6.49 -5.21 35.61
CA GLU A 46 -7.13 -4.57 36.77
C GLU A 46 -7.79 -5.61 37.69
N SER A 47 -8.52 -6.56 37.09
CA SER A 47 -9.18 -7.66 37.80
C SER A 47 -8.20 -8.63 38.48
N LEU A 48 -7.06 -8.93 37.85
CA LEU A 48 -6.11 -9.94 38.34
C LEU A 48 -5.04 -9.41 39.30
N LEU A 49 -4.58 -8.17 39.11
CA LEU A 49 -3.38 -7.64 39.76
C LEU A 49 -3.61 -6.29 40.47
N GLY A 50 -4.75 -5.62 40.21
CA GLY A 50 -4.98 -4.23 40.62
C GLY A 50 -4.17 -3.28 39.74
N GLY A 51 -4.83 -2.67 38.75
CA GLY A 51 -4.18 -1.78 37.78
C GLY A 51 -4.09 -0.34 38.30
N ASN A 52 -2.98 0.34 38.02
CA ASN A 52 -2.80 1.76 38.38
C ASN A 52 -3.31 2.73 37.30
N LEU A 53 -3.93 2.22 36.24
CA LEU A 53 -4.37 3.00 35.09
C LEU A 53 -5.90 3.06 35.04
N GLN A 54 -6.47 4.25 35.24
CA GLN A 54 -7.91 4.44 35.10
C GLN A 54 -8.29 4.80 33.66
N LEU A 55 -9.19 4.02 33.06
CA LEU A 55 -9.77 4.32 31.76
C LEU A 55 -10.91 5.35 31.91
N PRO A 56 -11.06 6.31 30.98
CA PRO A 56 -12.20 7.22 30.97
C PRO A 56 -13.53 6.47 30.85
N LEU A 57 -14.57 6.96 31.55
CA LEU A 57 -15.91 6.34 31.59
C LEU A 57 -16.49 6.09 30.18
N VAL A 58 -16.20 6.97 29.22
CA VAL A 58 -16.61 6.87 27.81
C VAL A 58 -16.00 5.68 27.07
N MET A 59 -14.82 5.20 27.48
CA MET A 59 -14.17 4.01 26.92
C MET A 59 -14.64 2.72 27.60
N GLN A 60 -15.05 2.80 28.88
CA GLN A 60 -15.70 1.71 29.61
C GLN A 60 -17.14 1.48 29.12
N SER A 61 -17.80 2.55 28.68
CA SER A 61 -19.21 2.57 28.24
C SER A 61 -19.38 2.28 26.75
N GLY A 62 -18.37 1.72 26.07
CA GLY A 62 -18.35 1.45 24.62
C GLY A 62 -19.38 0.44 24.09
N GLY A 63 -20.40 0.11 24.87
CA GLY A 63 -21.66 -0.44 24.37
C GLY A 63 -22.55 0.70 23.86
N VAL A 64 -22.55 0.88 22.53
CA VAL A 64 -23.54 1.59 21.68
C VAL A 64 -24.70 2.29 22.41
N GLU A 65 -24.75 3.64 22.37
CA GLU A 65 -25.97 4.42 22.08
C GLU A 65 -25.74 5.95 21.99
N GLY A 66 -26.13 6.56 20.85
CA GLY A 66 -27.03 7.73 20.92
C GLY A 66 -26.53 9.17 20.78
N ARG A 67 -25.38 9.51 20.18
CA ARG A 67 -25.08 10.93 19.84
C ARG A 67 -25.54 11.27 18.42
N ILE A 68 -26.72 11.86 18.29
CA ILE A 68 -27.19 12.46 17.03
C ILE A 68 -26.39 13.75 16.79
N VAL A 69 -25.54 13.75 15.76
CA VAL A 69 -24.74 14.91 15.33
C VAL A 69 -25.52 15.69 14.28
N ARG A 70 -25.61 17.03 14.41
CA ARG A 70 -26.33 17.88 13.45
C ARG A 70 -25.37 18.36 12.35
N PRO A 71 -25.88 18.65 11.13
CA PRO A 71 -25.03 19.12 10.01
C PRO A 71 -24.27 20.41 10.30
N GLU A 72 -24.82 21.26 11.17
CA GLU A 72 -24.22 22.52 11.62
C GLU A 72 -22.90 22.28 12.37
N ASP A 73 -22.81 21.20 13.16
CA ASP A 73 -21.63 20.85 13.96
C ASP A 73 -20.41 20.50 13.07
N PHE A 74 -20.65 19.92 11.89
CA PHE A 74 -19.59 19.62 10.92
C PHE A 74 -19.01 20.90 10.30
N GLN A 75 -19.82 21.93 10.08
CA GLN A 75 -19.37 23.17 9.44
C GLN A 75 -18.50 24.00 10.37
N SER A 76 -18.83 24.06 11.66
CA SER A 76 -18.01 24.69 12.69
C SER A 76 -16.69 23.93 12.91
N GLU A 77 -16.71 22.60 12.93
CA GLU A 77 -15.48 21.80 13.11
C GLU A 77 -14.51 21.91 11.91
N ILE A 78 -15.04 22.06 10.69
CA ILE A 78 -14.23 22.31 9.48
C ILE A 78 -13.63 23.72 9.49
N ALA A 79 -14.39 24.73 9.93
CA ALA A 79 -13.90 26.11 10.02
C ALA A 79 -12.81 26.25 11.10
N GLU A 80 -12.97 25.60 12.24
CA GLU A 80 -11.97 25.61 13.33
C GLU A 80 -10.68 24.86 12.96
N ARG A 81 -10.74 23.84 12.11
CA ARG A 81 -9.55 23.16 11.57
C ARG A 81 -8.80 23.95 10.51
N ALA A 82 -9.43 24.92 9.86
CA ALA A 82 -8.78 25.75 8.84
C ALA A 82 -7.77 26.75 9.44
N ASP A 83 -7.96 27.15 10.70
CA ASP A 83 -7.16 28.17 11.40
C ASP A 83 -6.00 27.59 12.24
N GLN A 84 -5.86 26.26 12.34
CA GLN A 84 -4.73 25.64 13.03
C GLN A 84 -3.55 25.40 12.07
N PRO A 85 -2.35 25.96 12.34
CA PRO A 85 -1.15 25.62 11.59
C PRO A 85 -0.80 24.15 11.83
N TRP A 86 -0.92 23.38 10.76
CA TRP A 86 -0.76 21.93 10.72
C TRP A 86 0.65 21.45 11.10
N ASP A 87 0.69 20.40 11.91
CA ASP A 87 1.85 19.74 12.52
C ASP A 87 2.76 18.94 11.55
N GLY A 88 3.19 19.56 10.43
CA GLY A 88 4.34 19.11 9.64
C GLY A 88 4.22 17.79 8.84
N ILE A 89 3.08 17.10 8.87
CA ILE A 89 2.79 15.98 7.96
C ILE A 89 1.98 16.54 6.79
N GLU A 90 2.67 16.91 5.70
CA GLU A 90 2.01 17.27 4.43
C GLU A 90 0.96 16.22 4.03
N ASP A 91 -0.27 16.65 3.76
CA ASP A 91 -1.28 15.77 3.19
C ASP A 91 -0.84 15.18 1.86
N ALA A 92 -0.78 13.85 1.83
CA ALA A 92 -0.38 13.07 0.68
C ALA A 92 -1.32 13.24 -0.52
N PHE A 93 -2.58 13.66 -0.30
CA PHE A 93 -3.59 13.91 -1.31
C PHE A 93 -3.70 15.38 -1.71
N ALA A 94 -2.99 16.30 -1.06
CA ALA A 94 -3.03 17.72 -1.39
C ALA A 94 -2.70 17.98 -2.87
N PRO A 95 -1.69 17.31 -3.48
CA PRO A 95 -1.41 17.46 -4.90
C PRO A 95 -2.58 17.02 -5.80
N VAL A 96 -3.32 16.00 -5.38
CA VAL A 96 -4.47 15.48 -6.14
C VAL A 96 -5.65 16.44 -6.01
N ARG A 97 -5.96 16.91 -4.79
CA ARG A 97 -7.01 17.91 -4.58
C ARG A 97 -6.73 19.19 -5.35
N ALA A 98 -5.47 19.62 -5.39
CA ALA A 98 -5.03 20.78 -6.16
C ALA A 98 -5.20 20.64 -7.69
N LEU A 99 -5.53 19.46 -8.22
CA LEU A 99 -5.93 19.32 -9.63
C LEU A 99 -7.34 19.85 -9.90
N VAL A 100 -8.20 19.93 -8.89
CA VAL A 100 -9.61 20.36 -8.99
C VAL A 100 -9.84 21.66 -8.23
N GLU A 101 -9.16 21.82 -7.10
CA GLU A 101 -9.33 22.94 -6.17
C GLU A 101 -8.18 23.95 -6.29
N GLY A 102 -8.51 25.22 -6.06
CA GLY A 102 -7.53 26.31 -5.97
C GLY A 102 -7.18 26.99 -7.30
N LYS A 103 -6.33 28.01 -7.22
CA LYS A 103 -5.98 28.89 -8.37
C LYS A 103 -5.21 28.18 -9.49
N SER A 104 -4.60 27.05 -9.17
CA SER A 104 -3.82 26.23 -10.10
C SER A 104 -4.57 24.95 -10.50
N ALA A 105 -5.89 24.88 -10.32
CA ALA A 105 -6.67 23.72 -10.74
C ALA A 105 -6.50 23.45 -12.26
N LEU A 106 -6.39 22.18 -12.63
CA LEU A 106 -6.34 21.73 -14.02
C LEU A 106 -7.76 21.51 -14.58
N ILE A 107 -8.70 21.18 -13.72
CA ILE A 107 -10.10 20.90 -14.06
C ILE A 107 -10.96 21.80 -13.17
N ASP A 108 -11.99 22.41 -13.75
CA ASP A 108 -12.96 23.20 -12.97
C ASP A 108 -13.92 22.28 -12.17
N ASP A 109 -14.52 22.82 -11.11
CA ASP A 109 -15.40 22.05 -10.22
C ASP A 109 -16.63 21.51 -10.97
N VAL A 110 -17.19 22.24 -11.94
CA VAL A 110 -18.37 21.79 -12.69
C VAL A 110 -18.04 20.53 -13.49
N THR A 111 -16.92 20.54 -14.23
CA THR A 111 -16.43 19.38 -14.99
C THR A 111 -16.13 18.20 -14.06
N TYR A 112 -15.53 18.43 -12.88
CA TYR A 112 -15.25 17.38 -11.91
C TYR A 112 -16.53 16.75 -11.33
N GLN A 113 -17.52 17.55 -10.91
CA GLN A 113 -18.77 17.01 -10.37
C GLN A 113 -19.56 16.23 -11.44
N GLN A 114 -19.56 16.71 -12.69
CA GLN A 114 -20.17 15.98 -13.81
C GLN A 114 -19.53 14.61 -14.01
N ALA A 115 -18.19 14.54 -14.04
CA ALA A 115 -17.46 13.28 -14.21
C ALA A 115 -17.63 12.32 -13.01
N LYS A 116 -17.81 12.87 -11.80
CA LYS A 116 -18.04 12.10 -10.58
C LYS A 116 -19.44 11.49 -10.50
N LEU A 117 -20.45 12.19 -11.02
CA LEU A 117 -21.86 11.75 -11.06
C LEU A 117 -22.15 10.81 -12.23
N ASP A 118 -21.27 10.80 -13.24
CA ASP A 118 -21.38 9.91 -14.39
C ASP A 118 -21.13 8.45 -14.00
N THR A 119 -22.22 7.72 -13.80
CA THR A 119 -22.28 6.29 -13.46
C THR A 119 -22.31 5.37 -14.68
N THR A 120 -22.03 5.89 -15.88
CA THR A 120 -21.89 5.03 -17.07
C THR A 120 -20.87 3.93 -16.79
N ALA A 121 -21.32 2.67 -16.93
CA ALA A 121 -20.51 1.49 -16.68
C ALA A 121 -19.46 1.33 -17.79
N VAL A 122 -18.42 2.16 -17.74
CA VAL A 122 -17.29 2.09 -18.65
C VAL A 122 -16.23 1.21 -17.99
N MET A 123 -15.86 0.10 -18.64
CA MET A 123 -14.80 -0.79 -18.14
C MET A 123 -13.45 -0.07 -18.04
N SER A 124 -13.15 0.82 -19.00
CA SER A 124 -11.96 1.69 -18.99
C SER A 124 -12.17 2.94 -19.83
N ARG A 125 -11.88 4.14 -19.30
CA ARG A 125 -11.89 5.40 -20.06
C ARG A 125 -10.51 5.68 -20.62
N VAL A 126 -10.35 5.70 -21.94
CA VAL A 126 -9.07 6.00 -22.61
C VAL A 126 -9.19 7.32 -23.34
N SER A 127 -8.33 8.29 -22.99
CA SER A 127 -8.23 9.59 -23.66
C SER A 127 -6.88 9.73 -24.35
N LEU A 128 -6.89 10.36 -25.53
CA LEU A 128 -5.69 10.56 -26.34
C LEU A 128 -5.42 12.06 -26.44
N VAL A 129 -4.24 12.49 -26.01
CA VAL A 129 -3.88 13.92 -26.03
C VAL A 129 -2.64 14.13 -26.87
N ARG A 130 -2.56 15.27 -27.56
CA ARG A 130 -1.38 15.65 -28.33
C ARG A 130 -0.20 15.88 -27.37
N ALA A 131 0.94 15.26 -27.66
CA ALA A 131 2.16 15.43 -26.86
C ALA A 131 3.42 15.43 -27.73
N ALA A 132 4.45 16.15 -27.32
CA ALA A 132 5.73 16.17 -28.05
C ALA A 132 6.45 14.81 -28.01
N ARG A 133 6.29 14.04 -26.93
CA ARG A 133 6.85 12.70 -26.74
C ARG A 133 5.78 11.77 -26.17
N PRO A 134 5.81 10.46 -26.49
CA PRO A 134 4.87 9.50 -25.92
C PRO A 134 5.00 9.37 -24.40
N TRP A 135 3.85 9.35 -23.73
CA TRP A 135 3.77 9.06 -22.30
C TRP A 135 2.41 8.46 -21.95
N LEU A 136 2.38 7.70 -20.87
CA LEU A 136 1.21 6.97 -20.41
C LEU A 136 0.90 7.35 -18.96
N PHE A 137 -0.33 7.75 -18.70
CA PHE A 137 -0.90 7.84 -17.36
C PHE A 137 -2.02 6.81 -17.21
N VAL A 138 -2.00 6.01 -16.14
CA VAL A 138 -3.05 5.03 -15.84
C VAL A 138 -3.49 5.09 -14.39
N CYS A 139 -4.79 4.98 -14.19
CA CYS A 139 -5.45 4.76 -12.92
C CYS A 139 -5.77 3.27 -12.80
N LEU A 140 -5.08 2.58 -11.91
CA LEU A 140 -5.31 1.18 -11.61
C LEU A 140 -6.40 1.04 -10.54
N ALA A 141 -7.37 0.17 -10.78
CA ALA A 141 -8.42 -0.17 -9.84
C ALA A 141 -7.82 -0.71 -8.53
N GLY A 142 -8.43 -0.31 -7.42
CA GLY A 142 -8.25 -1.05 -6.18
C GLY A 142 -8.99 -2.38 -6.25
N ASN A 143 -8.52 -3.37 -5.48
CA ASN A 143 -9.22 -4.63 -5.26
C ASN A 143 -9.18 -4.98 -3.76
N ALA A 144 -9.74 -6.12 -3.38
CA ALA A 144 -9.78 -6.58 -1.98
C ALA A 144 -8.39 -6.59 -1.29
N ASN A 145 -7.32 -6.71 -2.07
CA ASN A 145 -5.94 -6.85 -1.58
C ASN A 145 -5.04 -5.66 -1.90
N SER A 146 -5.55 -4.60 -2.56
CA SER A 146 -4.75 -3.44 -2.91
C SER A 146 -5.55 -2.17 -3.14
N ALA A 147 -5.00 -1.06 -2.67
CA ALA A 147 -5.56 0.26 -2.92
C ALA A 147 -5.42 0.68 -4.40
N PRO A 148 -6.30 1.55 -4.90
CA PRO A 148 -6.17 2.15 -6.22
C PRO A 148 -4.85 2.92 -6.33
N ARG A 149 -4.27 2.96 -7.54
CA ARG A 149 -2.95 3.54 -7.77
C ARG A 149 -2.90 4.33 -9.06
N TRP A 150 -2.17 5.43 -9.02
CA TRP A 150 -1.82 6.20 -10.20
C TRP A 150 -0.42 5.81 -10.66
N VAL A 151 -0.26 5.63 -11.96
CA VAL A 151 1.03 5.33 -12.57
C VAL A 151 1.25 6.25 -13.74
N PHE A 152 2.41 6.87 -13.80
CA PHE A 152 2.86 7.65 -14.93
C PHE A 152 4.16 7.07 -15.49
N LEU A 153 4.26 6.95 -16.80
CA LEU A 153 5.43 6.43 -17.52
C LEU A 153 5.63 7.20 -18.82
N ALA A 154 6.70 7.99 -18.91
CA ALA A 154 7.16 8.55 -20.18
C ALA A 154 8.08 7.56 -20.92
N ASP A 155 8.22 7.75 -22.24
CA ASP A 155 9.03 6.84 -23.05
C ASP A 155 10.51 6.77 -22.59
N GLU A 156 11.04 7.87 -22.07
CA GLU A 156 12.43 7.95 -21.59
C GLU A 156 12.64 7.43 -20.16
N ASP A 157 11.55 7.16 -19.42
CA ASP A 157 11.65 6.81 -18.01
C ASP A 157 12.18 5.38 -17.82
N LYS A 158 13.12 5.24 -16.88
CA LYS A 158 13.66 3.94 -16.46
C LYS A 158 12.78 3.25 -15.41
N VAL A 159 11.95 4.03 -14.70
CA VAL A 159 11.10 3.59 -13.60
C VAL A 159 9.78 4.35 -13.68
N PRO A 160 8.63 3.68 -13.50
CA PRO A 160 7.34 4.36 -13.47
C PRO A 160 7.21 5.24 -12.22
N LEU A 161 6.58 6.40 -12.36
CA LEU A 161 6.21 7.25 -11.24
C LEU A 161 4.91 6.72 -10.62
N ILE A 162 4.92 6.52 -9.31
CA ILE A 162 3.78 6.02 -8.53
C ILE A 162 3.42 6.91 -7.33
N ASN A 163 4.27 7.88 -7.00
CA ASN A 163 3.98 8.86 -5.97
C ASN A 163 3.04 9.92 -6.55
N LEU A 164 1.95 10.21 -5.85
CA LEU A 164 0.92 11.14 -6.32
C LEU A 164 1.49 12.54 -6.64
N ARG A 165 2.42 13.05 -5.84
CA ARG A 165 3.07 14.36 -6.10
C ARG A 165 3.84 14.35 -7.40
N ASP A 166 4.64 13.32 -7.63
CA ASP A 166 5.48 13.19 -8.82
C ASP A 166 4.62 13.00 -10.08
N VAL A 167 3.56 12.18 -9.96
CA VAL A 167 2.59 11.95 -11.04
C VAL A 167 1.85 13.24 -11.39
N VAL A 168 1.32 13.96 -10.40
CA VAL A 168 0.64 15.25 -10.61
C VAL A 168 1.57 16.27 -11.26
N SER A 169 2.82 16.33 -10.80
CA SER A 169 3.83 17.23 -11.38
C SER A 169 4.13 16.87 -12.84
N ALA A 170 4.25 15.57 -13.14
CA ALA A 170 4.48 15.08 -14.50
C ALA A 170 3.29 15.36 -15.45
N LEU A 171 2.06 15.24 -14.94
CA LEU A 171 0.84 15.58 -15.68
C LEU A 171 0.77 17.08 -15.98
N ARG A 172 0.99 17.94 -14.98
CA ARG A 172 0.99 19.41 -15.15
C ARG A 172 2.04 19.89 -16.15
N LEU A 173 3.20 19.24 -16.19
CA LEU A 173 4.27 19.60 -17.12
C LEU A 173 3.93 19.25 -18.57
N ARG A 174 3.09 18.23 -18.79
CA ARG A 174 2.86 17.63 -20.12
C ARG A 174 1.48 17.88 -20.69
N LEU A 175 0.50 18.22 -19.85
CA LEU A 175 -0.81 18.66 -20.29
C LEU A 175 -0.75 20.17 -20.56
N PRO A 176 -0.98 20.61 -21.81
CA PRO A 176 -1.09 22.03 -22.13
C PRO A 176 -2.31 22.67 -21.46
N ILE A 177 -2.36 24.00 -21.39
CA ILE A 177 -3.49 24.76 -20.83
C ILE A 177 -4.77 24.49 -21.65
N GLU A 178 -4.65 24.31 -22.96
CA GLU A 178 -5.72 23.84 -23.84
C GLU A 178 -5.41 22.42 -24.31
N VAL A 179 -6.12 21.44 -23.73
CA VAL A 179 -5.97 20.03 -24.09
C VAL A 179 -6.89 19.71 -25.26
N GLU A 180 -6.30 19.37 -26.40
CA GLU A 180 -7.02 18.82 -27.56
C GLU A 180 -7.16 17.30 -27.41
N ASP A 181 -8.40 16.81 -27.37
CA ASP A 181 -8.68 15.37 -27.45
C ASP A 181 -8.55 14.90 -28.90
N LEU A 182 -7.74 13.86 -29.11
CA LEU A 182 -7.46 13.31 -30.43
C LEU A 182 -8.33 12.08 -30.67
N PRO A 183 -8.80 11.86 -31.91
CA PRO A 183 -9.55 10.65 -32.22
C PRO A 183 -8.66 9.40 -32.09
N PRO A 184 -9.22 8.26 -31.66
CA PRO A 184 -8.48 7.01 -31.59
C PRO A 184 -7.95 6.62 -32.97
N SER A 185 -6.69 6.18 -33.03
CA SER A 185 -6.02 5.75 -34.25
C SER A 185 -5.25 4.45 -34.03
N TYR A 186 -5.01 3.70 -35.11
CA TYR A 186 -4.26 2.46 -35.04
C TYR A 186 -2.82 2.67 -34.55
N SER A 187 -2.18 3.76 -34.96
CA SER A 187 -0.83 4.12 -34.51
C SER A 187 -0.80 4.46 -33.01
N ALA A 188 -1.80 5.19 -32.50
CA ALA A 188 -1.94 5.45 -31.07
C ALA A 188 -2.15 4.15 -30.27
N GLY A 189 -2.94 3.20 -30.78
CA GLY A 189 -3.12 1.88 -30.18
C GLY A 189 -1.79 1.10 -30.06
N ARG A 190 -0.97 1.10 -31.13
CA ARG A 190 0.36 0.46 -31.10
C ARG A 190 1.30 1.11 -30.08
N GLU A 191 1.24 2.43 -29.92
CA GLU A 191 2.02 3.14 -28.92
C GLU A 191 1.56 2.83 -27.48
N LEU A 192 0.24 2.73 -27.26
CA LEU A 192 -0.31 2.28 -26.00
C LEU A 192 0.19 0.87 -25.65
N ASP A 193 0.09 -0.08 -26.57
CA ASP A 193 0.56 -1.46 -26.38
C ASP A 193 2.06 -1.50 -26.06
N ARG A 194 2.87 -0.70 -26.77
CA ARG A 194 4.31 -0.58 -26.52
C ARG A 194 4.59 -0.13 -25.08
N LEU A 195 3.88 0.89 -24.59
CA LEU A 195 4.05 1.40 -23.23
C LEU A 195 3.50 0.42 -22.17
N LEU A 196 2.41 -0.29 -22.45
CA LEU A 196 1.88 -1.34 -21.57
C LEU A 196 2.83 -2.56 -21.47
N VAL A 197 3.47 -2.96 -22.57
CA VAL A 197 4.51 -4.01 -22.54
C VAL A 197 5.69 -3.57 -21.66
N ARG A 198 6.14 -2.32 -21.79
CA ARG A 198 7.18 -1.77 -20.91
C ARG A 198 6.74 -1.73 -19.45
N LEU A 199 5.51 -1.31 -19.19
CA LEU A 199 4.96 -1.30 -17.84
C LEU A 199 4.87 -2.72 -17.24
N THR A 200 4.56 -3.72 -18.06
CA THR A 200 4.57 -5.15 -17.68
C THR A 200 5.96 -5.62 -17.23
N GLN A 201 7.01 -5.19 -17.92
CA GLN A 201 8.40 -5.50 -17.53
C GLN A 201 8.79 -4.84 -16.21
N MET A 202 8.19 -3.68 -15.92
CA MET A 202 8.45 -2.87 -14.72
C MET A 202 7.44 -3.12 -13.58
N GLU A 203 6.50 -4.06 -13.75
CA GLU A 203 5.34 -4.21 -12.87
C GLU A 203 5.71 -4.43 -11.39
N ARG A 204 6.81 -5.15 -11.13
CA ARG A 204 7.32 -5.37 -9.77
C ARG A 204 7.67 -4.05 -9.05
N LEU A 205 8.05 -3.00 -9.78
CA LEU A 205 8.36 -1.68 -9.24
C LEU A 205 7.11 -0.94 -8.73
N LEU A 206 5.91 -1.35 -9.17
CA LEU A 206 4.64 -0.80 -8.70
C LEU A 206 4.25 -1.31 -7.29
N LEU A 207 4.92 -2.36 -6.80
CA LEU A 207 4.69 -2.90 -5.48
C LEU A 207 5.34 -2.05 -4.38
N PRO A 208 4.81 -2.06 -3.15
CA PRO A 208 5.51 -1.46 -2.01
C PRO A 208 6.91 -2.05 -1.82
N ARG A 209 7.86 -1.23 -1.34
CA ARG A 209 9.27 -1.64 -1.14
C ARG A 209 9.41 -2.96 -0.36
N LYS A 210 8.58 -3.19 0.66
CA LYS A 210 8.58 -4.43 1.45
C LYS A 210 8.32 -5.66 0.56
N LYS A 211 7.35 -5.59 -0.35
CA LYS A 211 7.01 -6.67 -1.29
C LYS A 211 8.08 -6.86 -2.36
N GLN A 212 8.67 -5.78 -2.86
CA GLN A 212 9.83 -5.87 -3.76
C GLN A 212 10.98 -6.63 -3.09
N ARG A 213 11.33 -6.27 -1.85
CA ARG A 213 12.38 -6.98 -1.08
C ARG A 213 12.04 -8.43 -0.78
N ALA A 214 10.76 -8.75 -0.58
CA ALA A 214 10.31 -10.13 -0.41
C ALA A 214 10.58 -10.96 -1.67
N LEU A 215 10.21 -10.45 -2.85
CA LEU A 215 10.46 -11.12 -4.13
C LEU A 215 11.96 -11.25 -4.44
N GLU A 216 12.76 -10.22 -4.13
CA GLU A 216 14.22 -10.29 -4.25
C GLU A 216 14.81 -11.39 -3.36
N GLN A 217 14.39 -11.46 -2.09
CA GLN A 217 14.83 -12.49 -1.15
C GLN A 217 14.43 -13.88 -1.64
N MET A 218 13.18 -14.06 -2.06
CA MET A 218 12.67 -15.30 -2.63
C MET A 218 13.51 -15.75 -3.83
N THR A 219 13.79 -14.83 -4.76
CA THR A 219 14.63 -15.05 -5.94
C THR A 219 16.05 -15.49 -5.57
N SER A 220 16.60 -14.97 -4.47
CA SER A 220 17.94 -15.31 -3.99
C SER A 220 17.99 -16.64 -3.23
N VAL A 221 16.96 -16.93 -2.43
CA VAL A 221 16.93 -18.05 -1.47
C VAL A 221 16.47 -19.35 -2.13
N LEU A 222 15.41 -19.35 -2.95
CA LEU A 222 14.86 -20.57 -3.54
C LEU A 222 15.87 -21.38 -4.35
N PRO A 223 16.70 -20.78 -5.23
CA PRO A 223 17.70 -21.55 -5.98
C PRO A 223 18.77 -22.17 -5.09
N GLN A 224 19.02 -21.62 -3.90
CA GLN A 224 19.96 -22.19 -2.94
C GLN A 224 19.34 -23.38 -2.21
N TRP A 225 18.09 -23.26 -1.76
CA TRP A 225 17.35 -24.39 -1.18
C TRP A 225 17.20 -25.55 -2.16
N ALA A 226 16.91 -25.27 -3.43
CA ALA A 226 16.79 -26.29 -4.49
C ALA A 226 18.07 -27.12 -4.70
N LYS A 227 19.24 -26.59 -4.33
CA LYS A 227 20.53 -27.30 -4.41
C LYS A 227 20.85 -28.14 -3.17
N GLN A 228 20.12 -27.97 -2.08
CA GLN A 228 20.39 -28.71 -0.84
C GLN A 228 19.88 -30.15 -0.95
N ALA A 229 20.75 -31.11 -0.63
CA ALA A 229 20.40 -32.52 -0.66
C ALA A 229 19.23 -32.82 0.28
N GLY A 230 18.21 -33.52 -0.23
CA GLY A 230 17.03 -33.93 0.55
C GLY A 230 15.99 -32.84 0.80
N TRP A 231 16.19 -31.61 0.32
CA TRP A 231 15.16 -30.57 0.40
C TRP A 231 13.99 -30.84 -0.56
N ILE A 232 14.30 -31.22 -1.79
CA ILE A 232 13.35 -31.78 -2.76
C ILE A 232 13.24 -33.29 -2.49
N ARG A 233 12.01 -33.77 -2.28
CA ARG A 233 11.74 -35.18 -1.94
C ARG A 233 11.09 -35.98 -3.07
N SER A 234 10.59 -35.31 -4.10
CA SER A 234 9.96 -35.97 -5.25
C SER A 234 10.22 -35.22 -6.57
N PRO A 235 10.13 -35.91 -7.73
CA PRO A 235 10.21 -35.26 -9.04
C PRO A 235 9.17 -34.15 -9.21
N ALA A 236 7.93 -34.37 -8.76
CA ALA A 236 6.87 -33.37 -8.84
C ALA A 236 7.20 -32.07 -8.07
N GLN A 237 7.86 -32.18 -6.90
CA GLN A 237 8.34 -31.00 -6.18
C GLN A 237 9.44 -30.28 -6.94
N ALA A 238 10.32 -31.02 -7.63
CA ALA A 238 11.37 -30.43 -8.44
C ALA A 238 10.78 -29.57 -9.57
N ASP A 239 9.80 -30.10 -10.29
CA ASP A 239 9.14 -29.41 -11.41
C ASP A 239 8.45 -28.12 -10.96
N GLN A 240 7.69 -28.18 -9.86
CA GLN A 240 6.97 -27.02 -9.33
C GLN A 240 7.91 -25.92 -8.82
N ILE A 241 8.98 -26.28 -8.10
CA ILE A 241 9.97 -25.30 -7.65
C ILE A 241 10.75 -24.72 -8.83
N GLN A 242 11.09 -25.54 -9.82
CA GLN A 242 11.79 -25.08 -11.01
C GLN A 242 10.94 -24.08 -11.79
N MET A 243 9.65 -24.37 -12.01
CA MET A 243 8.69 -23.45 -12.63
C MET A 243 8.62 -22.12 -11.87
N LEU A 244 8.55 -22.16 -10.54
CA LEU A 244 8.54 -20.97 -9.70
C LEU A 244 9.83 -20.15 -9.83
N VAL A 245 10.99 -20.80 -9.84
CA VAL A 245 12.29 -20.13 -10.04
C VAL A 245 12.38 -19.48 -11.42
N GLU A 246 11.85 -20.13 -12.46
CA GLU A 246 11.81 -19.57 -13.82
C GLU A 246 10.91 -18.35 -13.91
N VAL A 247 9.72 -18.41 -13.31
CA VAL A 247 8.79 -17.28 -13.20
C VAL A 247 9.45 -16.09 -12.47
N LEU A 248 10.23 -16.34 -11.42
CA LEU A 248 10.93 -15.28 -10.69
C LEU A 248 12.04 -14.62 -11.52
N LYS A 249 12.72 -15.37 -12.39
CA LYS A 249 13.80 -14.86 -13.25
C LYS A 249 13.31 -14.04 -14.44
N VAL A 250 12.26 -14.50 -15.13
CA VAL A 250 11.79 -13.85 -16.35
C VAL A 250 10.73 -12.80 -16.02
N SER A 251 11.02 -11.53 -16.31
CA SER A 251 10.04 -10.45 -16.20
C SER A 251 9.31 -10.27 -17.53
N GLY A 252 7.99 -10.02 -17.49
CA GLY A 252 7.23 -9.65 -18.70
C GLY A 252 6.53 -10.78 -19.46
N LYS A 253 6.48 -12.01 -18.96
CA LYS A 253 5.63 -13.06 -19.57
C LYS A 253 4.15 -12.78 -19.31
N SER A 254 3.26 -13.15 -20.24
CA SER A 254 1.81 -12.96 -20.12
C SER A 254 1.22 -13.80 -18.97
N GLU A 255 1.67 -15.04 -18.83
CA GLU A 255 1.30 -15.94 -17.73
C GLU A 255 2.27 -15.77 -16.56
N CYS A 256 1.89 -14.91 -15.62
CA CYS A 256 2.60 -14.71 -14.37
C CYS A 256 1.60 -14.71 -13.22
N PRO A 257 1.99 -15.16 -12.02
CA PRO A 257 1.18 -15.00 -10.83
C PRO A 257 1.05 -13.51 -10.48
N ASP A 258 0.03 -13.16 -9.71
CA ASP A 258 -0.04 -11.86 -9.06
C ASP A 258 1.18 -11.66 -8.13
N TRP A 259 2.08 -10.74 -8.51
CA TRP A 259 3.30 -10.46 -7.76
C TRP A 259 3.04 -9.96 -6.33
N GLY A 260 1.92 -9.26 -6.13
CA GLY A 260 1.51 -8.75 -4.83
C GLY A 260 1.10 -9.84 -3.87
N GLN A 261 0.37 -10.86 -4.36
CA GLN A 261 0.00 -12.06 -3.61
C GLN A 261 1.20 -12.97 -3.38
N LEU A 262 2.05 -13.16 -4.40
CA LEU A 262 3.27 -13.96 -4.28
C LEU A 262 4.23 -13.39 -3.21
N ALA A 263 4.40 -12.07 -3.20
CA ALA A 263 5.20 -11.41 -2.18
C ALA A 263 4.60 -11.58 -0.77
N GLU A 264 3.26 -11.51 -0.63
CA GLU A 264 2.60 -11.70 0.67
C GLU A 264 2.74 -13.15 1.16
N ALA A 265 2.55 -14.12 0.26
CA ALA A 265 2.76 -15.53 0.53
C ALA A 265 4.18 -15.80 1.03
N TRP A 266 5.19 -15.20 0.38
CA TRP A 266 6.57 -15.28 0.85
C TRP A 266 6.78 -14.62 2.22
N LEU A 267 6.23 -13.43 2.45
CA LEU A 267 6.33 -12.73 3.74
C LEU A 267 5.75 -13.57 4.89
N ASP A 268 4.66 -14.28 4.65
CA ASP A 268 4.07 -15.19 5.63
C ASP A 268 4.92 -16.44 5.86
N LEU A 269 5.52 -17.01 4.80
CA LEU A 269 6.44 -18.14 4.92
C LEU A 269 7.65 -17.80 5.80
N VAL A 270 8.25 -16.61 5.63
CA VAL A 270 9.45 -16.22 6.38
C VAL A 270 9.16 -15.65 7.76
N ARG A 271 7.89 -15.37 8.08
CA ARG A 271 7.46 -14.78 9.36
C ARG A 271 7.95 -15.56 10.59
N PRO A 272 7.89 -16.90 10.66
CA PRO A 272 8.40 -17.64 11.81
C PRO A 272 9.91 -17.45 12.03
N THR A 273 10.70 -17.45 10.95
CA THR A 273 12.14 -17.20 11.01
C THR A 273 12.43 -15.76 11.45
N TRP A 274 11.62 -14.80 10.98
CA TRP A 274 11.68 -13.42 11.44
C TRP A 274 11.43 -13.28 12.94
N SER A 275 10.38 -13.92 13.47
CA SER A 275 10.05 -13.88 14.90
C SER A 275 11.18 -14.46 15.75
N ARG A 276 11.71 -15.64 15.39
CA ARG A 276 12.85 -16.25 16.09
C ARG A 276 14.10 -15.38 16.06
N PHE A 277 14.36 -14.72 14.93
CA PHE A 277 15.47 -13.78 14.82
C PHE A 277 15.30 -12.57 15.76
N LEU A 278 14.10 -12.02 15.86
CA LEU A 278 13.80 -10.93 16.78
C LEU A 278 13.94 -11.34 18.25
N GLU A 279 13.48 -12.53 18.63
CA GLU A 279 13.63 -13.07 19.98
C GLU A 279 15.10 -13.21 20.38
N ARG A 280 15.94 -13.74 19.47
CA ARG A 280 17.39 -13.85 19.69
C ARG A 280 18.09 -12.49 19.79
N ARG A 281 17.58 -11.48 19.06
CA ARG A 281 18.22 -10.16 18.90
C ARG A 281 17.59 -9.05 19.75
N ALA A 282 16.60 -9.35 20.58
CA ALA A 282 15.85 -8.41 21.43
C ALA A 282 16.71 -7.50 22.34
N ARG A 283 18.02 -7.78 22.47
CA ARG A 283 18.98 -6.95 23.21
C ARG A 283 19.67 -5.83 22.41
N LYS A 284 19.48 -5.72 21.08
CA LYS A 284 20.12 -4.65 20.28
C LYS A 284 19.08 -3.89 19.43
N ALA A 285 18.90 -2.60 19.76
CA ALA A 285 17.92 -1.65 19.19
C ALA A 285 18.18 -1.25 17.71
N ALA A 286 18.55 -2.20 16.84
CA ALA A 286 18.73 -1.94 15.42
C ALA A 286 17.45 -2.27 14.64
N ILE A 287 17.11 -1.42 13.66
CA ILE A 287 16.04 -1.67 12.70
C ILE A 287 16.37 -2.94 11.91
N THR A 288 15.63 -4.03 12.15
CA THR A 288 15.79 -5.30 11.44
C THR A 288 15.19 -5.22 10.04
N ARG A 289 15.92 -5.71 9.03
CA ARG A 289 15.51 -5.74 7.61
C ARG A 289 15.39 -7.17 7.10
N LEU A 290 14.54 -7.42 6.08
CA LEU A 290 14.34 -8.77 5.49
C LEU A 290 15.64 -9.50 5.17
N ARG A 291 16.63 -8.81 4.62
CA ARG A 291 17.96 -9.38 4.33
C ARG A 291 18.70 -9.92 5.56
N ASP A 292 18.40 -9.42 6.76
CA ASP A 292 19.12 -9.79 7.98
C ASP A 292 18.77 -11.23 8.42
N ILE A 293 17.59 -11.73 8.06
CA ILE A 293 17.16 -13.12 8.33
C ILE A 293 17.58 -14.09 7.24
N GLN A 294 18.24 -13.63 6.17
CA GLN A 294 18.58 -14.48 5.03
C GLN A 294 19.54 -15.60 5.40
N ARG A 295 20.48 -15.35 6.33
CA ARG A 295 21.40 -16.39 6.82
C ARG A 295 20.63 -17.51 7.54
N ASP A 296 19.73 -17.14 8.44
CA ASP A 296 18.89 -18.09 9.18
C ASP A 296 17.98 -18.87 8.24
N LEU A 297 17.42 -18.23 7.21
CA LEU A 297 16.62 -18.91 6.17
C LEU A 297 17.44 -19.92 5.37
N LEU A 298 18.71 -19.65 5.07
CA LEU A 298 19.56 -20.59 4.33
C LEU A 298 20.03 -21.76 5.20
N ALA A 299 20.28 -21.51 6.49
CA ALA A 299 20.67 -22.52 7.46
C ALA A 299 19.51 -23.48 7.81
N GLU A 300 18.29 -22.95 7.91
CA GLU A 300 17.08 -23.72 8.19
C GLU A 300 16.03 -23.48 7.09
N PRO A 301 16.11 -24.24 5.98
CA PRO A 301 15.16 -24.11 4.87
C PRO A 301 13.74 -24.44 5.29
N ILE A 302 12.80 -23.65 4.77
CA ILE A 302 11.38 -24.01 4.84
C ILE A 302 11.16 -25.23 3.93
N PRO A 303 10.45 -26.29 4.38
CA PRO A 303 10.23 -27.49 3.56
C PRO A 303 9.61 -27.15 2.18
N ALA A 304 10.13 -27.76 1.10
CA ALA A 304 9.67 -27.52 -0.27
C ALA A 304 8.14 -27.66 -0.41
N GLN A 305 7.57 -28.70 0.20
CA GLN A 305 6.12 -28.93 0.23
C GLN A 305 5.35 -27.74 0.79
N ARG A 306 5.85 -27.11 1.86
CA ARG A 306 5.19 -25.98 2.50
C ARG A 306 5.23 -24.73 1.62
N VAL A 307 6.32 -24.54 0.89
CA VAL A 307 6.45 -23.46 -0.10
C VAL A 307 5.43 -23.66 -1.23
N ILE A 308 5.35 -24.87 -1.77
CA ILE A 308 4.40 -25.25 -2.82
C ILE A 308 2.96 -25.02 -2.37
N GLU A 309 2.58 -25.55 -1.21
CA GLU A 309 1.22 -25.38 -0.66
C GLU A 309 0.85 -23.91 -0.47
N ARG A 310 1.77 -23.09 0.04
CA ARG A 310 1.47 -21.68 0.31
C ARG A 310 1.33 -20.85 -0.97
N ILE A 311 2.00 -21.24 -2.04
CA ILE A 311 1.96 -20.57 -3.34
C ILE A 311 0.83 -21.13 -4.22
N SER A 312 0.39 -22.37 -3.94
CA SER A 312 -0.78 -22.96 -4.60
C SER A 312 -2.02 -22.10 -4.35
N GLY A 313 -2.76 -21.80 -5.42
CA GLY A 313 -3.96 -20.97 -5.36
C GLY A 313 -3.74 -19.46 -5.48
N ILE A 314 -2.49 -18.99 -5.68
CA ILE A 314 -2.26 -17.58 -6.06
C ILE A 314 -2.90 -17.34 -7.44
N ALA A 315 -3.69 -16.27 -7.53
CA ALA A 315 -4.34 -15.88 -8.77
C ALA A 315 -3.31 -15.54 -9.85
N MET A 316 -3.66 -15.86 -11.10
CA MET A 316 -2.92 -15.33 -12.24
C MET A 316 -3.10 -13.82 -12.32
N ARG A 317 -2.08 -13.15 -12.84
CA ARG A 317 -2.10 -11.72 -13.07
C ARG A 317 -3.22 -11.37 -14.06
N GLN A 318 -4.10 -10.47 -13.64
CA GLN A 318 -5.09 -9.84 -14.50
C GLN A 318 -4.44 -9.00 -15.60
N THR A 319 -5.08 -8.92 -16.76
CA THR A 319 -4.55 -8.13 -17.87
C THR A 319 -4.64 -6.63 -17.57
N TRP A 320 -3.97 -5.79 -18.35
CA TRP A 320 -4.03 -4.34 -18.12
C TRP A 320 -5.43 -3.78 -18.37
N GLU A 321 -6.14 -4.33 -19.34
CA GLU A 321 -7.51 -3.95 -19.70
C GLU A 321 -8.49 -4.16 -18.53
N GLU A 322 -8.29 -5.22 -17.73
CA GLU A 322 -9.12 -5.50 -16.55
C GLU A 322 -8.77 -4.60 -15.35
N ARG A 323 -7.55 -4.06 -15.32
CA ARG A 323 -7.01 -3.32 -14.16
C ARG A 323 -7.08 -1.82 -14.31
N ILE A 324 -7.05 -1.30 -15.54
CA ILE A 324 -7.03 0.13 -15.82
C ILE A 324 -8.46 0.66 -15.85
N VAL A 325 -8.79 1.56 -14.92
CA VAL A 325 -10.09 2.26 -14.87
C VAL A 325 -10.09 3.47 -15.79
N ALA A 326 -8.96 4.18 -15.85
CA ALA A 326 -8.78 5.33 -16.71
C ALA A 326 -7.34 5.40 -17.22
N CYS A 327 -7.18 5.88 -18.44
CA CYS A 327 -5.90 6.00 -19.14
C CYS A 327 -5.86 7.30 -19.93
N VAL A 328 -4.75 8.02 -19.83
CA VAL A 328 -4.43 9.15 -20.72
C VAL A 328 -3.14 8.84 -21.45
N LEU A 329 -3.20 8.82 -22.78
CA LEU A 329 -2.03 8.62 -23.64
C LEU A 329 -1.64 9.95 -24.27
N GLY A 330 -0.42 10.41 -23.99
CA GLY A 330 0.22 11.45 -24.77
C GLY A 330 0.78 10.87 -26.06
N TYR A 331 0.32 11.36 -27.21
CA TYR A 331 0.70 10.84 -28.52
C TYR A 331 1.23 11.95 -29.45
N SER A 332 2.33 11.66 -30.15
CA SER A 332 3.03 12.63 -31.02
C SER A 332 2.46 12.75 -32.42
N GLY A 333 1.57 11.83 -32.85
CA GLY A 333 0.94 11.92 -34.17
C GLY A 333 1.89 11.67 -35.36
N THR A 334 3.11 11.20 -35.11
CA THR A 334 4.10 10.82 -36.14
C THR A 334 3.84 9.45 -36.71
#